data_AF-A0A969KY19-F1
#
_entry.id   AF-A0A969KY19-F1
#
_cell.length_a   1.000
_cell.length_b   1.000
_cell.length_c   1.000
_cell.angle_alpha   90.00
_cell.angle_beta   90.00
_cell.angle_gamma   90.00
#
_symmetry.space_group_name_H-M   'P 1'
#
loop_
_entity.id
_entity.type
_entity.pdbx_description
1 polymer ?
#
loop_
_entity_poly.entity_id
_entity_poly.type
_entity_poly.pdbx_seq_one_letter_code
_entity_poly.pdbx_strand_id
1 'polypeptide(L)'
;MTNTQKIISVFGSSSPRPGSADYEAARTVGRLLAQAGFAVQTGSYSGVMAAASQGASEAGGHVIGVGCTQIEQYRPIPPNEWVKEQFTHATLRERLFHLVDRCDGAIVMPGGIGTLSELALIWSFVQTGEISPRPIITVGGLWQRTLAAFIDGDYVQPKHQALITIARTADEAVKKMIGYFNQA
;
A
#
# COMPACT_ATOMS: atom_id res chain seq x y z
N MET A 1 -27.80 -6.41 -2.65
CA MET A 1 -26.80 -5.33 -2.56
C MET A 1 -25.43 -5.97 -2.41
N THR A 2 -24.73 -6.23 -3.51
CA THR A 2 -23.32 -6.67 -3.47
C THR A 2 -22.49 -5.43 -3.19
N ASN A 3 -22.40 -5.03 -1.93
CA ASN A 3 -21.52 -3.93 -1.55
C ASN A 3 -20.10 -4.49 -1.53
N THR A 4 -19.42 -4.49 -2.69
CA THR A 4 -18.05 -5.00 -2.81
C THR A 4 -17.17 -4.11 -1.95
N GLN A 5 -16.70 -4.64 -0.82
CA GLN A 5 -15.81 -3.94 0.09
C GLN A 5 -14.58 -3.45 -0.68
N LYS A 6 -14.27 -2.16 -0.54
CA LYS A 6 -13.13 -1.52 -1.20
C LYS A 6 -11.82 -2.02 -0.59
N ILE A 7 -10.83 -2.34 -1.43
CA ILE A 7 -9.54 -2.91 -1.02
C ILE A 7 -8.45 -1.86 -1.10
N ILE A 8 -7.76 -1.57 0.00
CA ILE A 8 -6.64 -0.63 0.02
C ILE A 8 -5.33 -1.39 0.21
N SER A 9 -4.42 -1.24 -0.76
CA SER A 9 -3.08 -1.77 -0.67
C SER A 9 -2.20 -0.91 0.23
N VAL A 10 -1.47 -1.52 1.15
CA VAL A 10 -0.45 -0.84 1.97
C VAL A 10 0.93 -1.38 1.64
N PHE A 11 1.76 -0.51 1.07
CA PHE A 11 3.13 -0.81 0.66
C PHE A 11 4.14 -0.21 1.65
N GLY A 12 5.28 -0.87 1.84
CA GLY A 12 6.35 -0.32 2.67
C GLY A 12 7.47 -1.31 3.01
N SER A 13 8.45 -0.83 3.78
CA SER A 13 9.64 -1.60 4.13
C SER A 13 9.30 -2.86 4.96
N SER A 14 10.04 -3.95 4.72
CA SER A 14 10.00 -5.15 5.56
C SER A 14 10.81 -5.02 6.86
N SER A 15 11.50 -3.89 7.04
CA SER A 15 12.52 -3.69 8.09
C SER A 15 11.99 -3.19 9.45
N PRO A 16 10.97 -2.31 9.53
CA PRO A 16 10.47 -1.81 10.80
C PRO A 16 10.10 -2.94 11.77
N ARG A 17 10.36 -2.72 13.07
CA ARG A 17 10.05 -3.67 14.14
C ARG A 17 8.92 -3.11 15.01
N PRO A 18 8.14 -3.96 15.70
CA PRO A 18 7.14 -3.50 16.67
C PRO A 18 7.71 -2.46 17.64
N GLY A 19 6.93 -1.39 17.90
CA GLY A 19 7.37 -0.26 18.72
C GLY A 19 8.22 0.80 18.02
N SER A 20 8.73 0.56 16.80
CA SER A 20 9.36 1.61 16.00
C SER A 20 8.34 2.58 15.41
N ALA A 21 8.72 3.84 15.21
CA ALA A 21 7.82 4.88 14.71
C ALA A 21 7.13 4.50 13.38
N ASP A 22 7.88 3.93 12.42
CA ASP A 22 7.33 3.49 11.13
C ASP A 22 6.37 2.30 11.27
N TYR A 23 6.62 1.40 12.22
CA TYR A 23 5.73 0.27 12.51
C TYR A 23 4.42 0.77 13.11
N GLU A 24 4.46 1.63 14.13
CA GLU A 24 3.25 2.15 14.76
C GLU A 24 2.44 3.06 13.82
N ALA A 25 3.12 3.79 12.93
CA ALA A 25 2.45 4.54 11.87
C ALA A 25 1.70 3.60 10.90
N ALA A 26 2.34 2.52 10.46
CA ALA A 26 1.70 1.53 9.58
C ALA A 26 0.55 0.78 10.28
N ARG A 27 0.70 0.45 11.57
CA ARG A 27 -0.38 -0.13 12.38
C ARG A 27 -1.56 0.83 12.51
N THR A 28 -1.28 2.12 12.68
CA THR A 28 -2.30 3.17 12.68
C THR A 28 -3.03 3.24 11.34
N VAL A 29 -2.31 3.17 10.21
CA VAL A 29 -2.94 3.10 8.88
C VAL A 29 -3.89 1.91 8.79
N GLY A 30 -3.43 0.69 9.11
CA GLY A 30 -4.26 -0.52 9.04
C GLY A 30 -5.53 -0.40 9.90
N ARG A 31 -5.38 0.07 11.14
CA ARG A 31 -6.50 0.27 12.07
C ARG A 31 -7.53 1.26 11.52
N LEU A 32 -7.08 2.42 11.04
CA LEU A 32 -7.97 3.47 10.55
C LEU A 32 -8.67 3.06 9.23
N LEU A 33 -7.98 2.33 8.35
CA LEU A 33 -8.59 1.78 7.13
C LEU A 33 -9.71 0.78 7.46
N ALA A 34 -9.45 -0.16 8.38
CA ALA A 34 -10.43 -1.13 8.82
C ALA A 34 -11.64 -0.45 9.49
N GLN A 35 -11.40 0.55 10.36
CA GLN A 35 -12.47 1.34 10.99
C GLN A 35 -13.33 2.11 9.97
N ALA A 36 -12.74 2.50 8.83
CA ALA A 36 -13.46 3.12 7.73
C ALA A 36 -14.17 2.13 6.79
N GLY A 37 -14.12 0.83 7.10
CA GLY A 37 -14.81 -0.22 6.33
C GLY A 37 -14.01 -0.79 5.16
N PHE A 38 -12.75 -0.41 4.97
CA PHE A 38 -11.90 -0.95 3.91
C PHE A 38 -11.32 -2.34 4.28
N ALA A 39 -11.13 -3.18 3.28
CA ALA A 39 -10.23 -4.32 3.38
C ALA A 39 -8.78 -3.84 3.20
N VAL A 40 -7.84 -4.43 3.94
CA VAL A 40 -6.42 -4.05 3.88
C VAL A 40 -5.63 -5.15 3.18
N GLN A 41 -5.05 -4.82 2.03
CA GLN A 41 -4.17 -5.70 1.27
C GLN A 41 -2.71 -5.38 1.55
N THR A 42 -1.90 -6.38 1.86
CA THR A 42 -0.45 -6.22 2.07
C THR A 42 0.32 -7.33 1.37
N GLY A 43 1.65 -7.20 1.35
CA GLY A 43 2.54 -8.24 0.88
C GLY A 43 2.77 -9.41 1.85
N SER A 44 1.95 -9.57 2.89
CA SER A 44 1.96 -10.65 3.89
C SER A 44 3.12 -10.73 4.87
N TYR A 45 4.32 -10.25 4.54
CA TYR A 45 5.52 -10.54 5.34
C TYR A 45 5.66 -9.60 6.56
N SER A 46 6.89 -9.20 6.89
CA SER A 46 7.23 -8.40 8.07
C SER A 46 7.14 -6.88 7.86
N GLY A 47 7.53 -6.10 8.87
CA GLY A 47 7.66 -4.65 8.77
C GLY A 47 6.33 -3.94 8.62
N VAL A 48 6.26 -2.99 7.68
CA VAL A 48 5.03 -2.24 7.37
C VAL A 48 3.87 -3.18 7.04
N MET A 49 4.13 -4.27 6.31
CA MET A 49 3.09 -5.22 5.91
C MET A 49 2.46 -5.87 7.15
N ALA A 50 3.29 -6.42 8.05
CA ALA A 50 2.86 -6.97 9.32
C ALA A 50 2.12 -5.93 10.17
N ALA A 51 2.65 -4.72 10.30
CA ALA A 51 2.05 -3.66 11.10
C ALA A 51 0.65 -3.27 10.61
N ALA A 52 0.50 -3.04 9.30
CA ALA A 52 -0.78 -2.70 8.70
C ALA A 52 -1.79 -3.86 8.83
N SER A 53 -1.34 -5.10 8.60
CA SER A 53 -2.14 -6.29 8.83
C SER A 53 -2.59 -6.41 10.30
N GLN A 54 -1.68 -6.18 11.25
CA GLN A 54 -1.98 -6.18 12.69
C GLN A 54 -3.06 -5.15 13.03
N GLY A 55 -2.83 -3.88 12.66
CA GLY A 55 -3.75 -2.80 13.01
C GLY A 55 -5.15 -3.01 12.42
N ALA A 56 -5.22 -3.52 11.19
CA ALA A 56 -6.48 -3.84 10.54
C ALA A 56 -7.19 -5.02 11.23
N SER A 57 -6.46 -6.09 11.54
CA SER A 57 -7.01 -7.29 12.18
C SER A 57 -7.53 -7.01 13.60
N GLU A 58 -6.75 -6.26 14.41
CA GLU A 58 -7.15 -5.84 15.76
C GLU A 58 -8.38 -4.93 15.77
N ALA A 59 -8.63 -4.20 14.67
CA ALA A 59 -9.82 -3.38 14.47
C ALA A 59 -11.02 -4.17 13.92
N GLY A 60 -10.89 -5.49 13.73
CA GLY A 60 -11.93 -6.34 13.16
C GLY A 60 -12.02 -6.31 11.62
N GLY A 61 -11.06 -5.66 10.94
CA GLY A 61 -11.03 -5.56 9.48
C GLY A 61 -10.70 -6.88 8.76
N HIS A 62 -10.93 -6.88 7.44
CA HIS A 62 -10.48 -7.97 6.56
C HIS A 62 -9.06 -7.70 6.07
N VAL A 63 -8.20 -8.71 6.14
CA VAL A 63 -6.78 -8.60 5.78
C VAL A 63 -6.45 -9.61 4.69
N ILE A 64 -6.01 -9.09 3.56
CA ILE A 64 -5.59 -9.85 2.39
C ILE A 64 -4.06 -9.82 2.32
N GLY A 65 -3.44 -10.98 2.21
CA GLY A 65 -2.02 -11.15 2.09
C GLY A 65 -1.62 -11.70 0.72
N VAL A 66 -0.69 -11.04 0.03
CA VAL A 66 -0.17 -11.48 -1.27
C VAL A 66 1.32 -11.87 -1.14
N GLY A 67 1.56 -13.18 -1.04
CA GLY A 67 2.88 -13.81 -1.01
C GLY A 67 3.46 -14.12 -2.39
N CYS A 68 4.71 -14.59 -2.41
CA CYS A 68 5.44 -15.00 -3.60
C CYS A 68 6.47 -16.08 -3.28
N THR A 69 6.35 -17.22 -3.94
CA THR A 69 7.25 -18.36 -3.76
C THR A 69 8.71 -17.99 -4.08
N GLN A 70 8.96 -17.19 -5.12
CA GLN A 70 10.31 -16.73 -5.45
C GLN A 70 10.92 -15.88 -4.33
N ILE A 71 10.13 -15.02 -3.65
CA ILE A 71 10.65 -14.27 -2.50
C ILE A 71 10.98 -15.22 -1.36
N GLU A 72 10.09 -16.18 -1.08
CA GLU A 72 10.22 -17.15 0.00
C GLU A 72 11.45 -18.07 -0.15
N GLN A 73 11.84 -18.39 -1.39
CA GLN A 73 13.07 -19.14 -1.68
C GLN A 73 14.33 -18.37 -1.27
N TYR A 74 14.37 -17.06 -1.49
CA TYR A 74 15.50 -16.21 -1.09
C TYR A 74 15.43 -15.79 0.37
N ARG A 75 14.22 -15.69 0.92
CA ARG A 75 13.92 -15.25 2.29
C ARG A 75 12.81 -16.12 2.86
N PRO A 76 13.12 -17.21 3.58
CA PRO A 76 12.13 -18.11 4.14
C PRO A 76 11.40 -17.44 5.31
N ILE A 77 10.41 -16.62 4.97
CA ILE A 77 9.61 -15.81 5.90
C ILE A 77 8.14 -16.17 5.65
N PRO A 78 7.42 -16.71 6.64
CA PRO A 78 6.01 -17.01 6.49
C PRO A 78 5.16 -15.73 6.42
N PRO A 79 3.92 -15.84 5.91
CA PRO A 79 2.90 -14.81 6.11
C PRO A 79 2.74 -14.47 7.59
N ASN A 80 2.44 -13.21 7.89
CA ASN A 80 2.11 -12.78 9.25
C ASN A 80 0.75 -13.35 9.68
N GLU A 81 0.59 -13.55 10.99
CA GLU A 81 -0.58 -14.22 11.60
C GLU A 81 -1.89 -13.44 11.46
N TRP A 82 -1.83 -12.17 11.05
CA TRP A 82 -3.01 -11.30 10.92
C TRP A 82 -3.69 -11.39 9.56
N VAL A 83 -3.09 -12.10 8.59
CA VAL A 83 -3.68 -12.36 7.27
C VAL A 83 -4.85 -13.34 7.40
N LYS A 84 -6.03 -12.94 6.89
CA LYS A 84 -7.25 -13.77 6.88
C LYS A 84 -7.49 -14.46 5.54
N GLU A 85 -7.07 -13.82 4.45
CA GLU A 85 -7.16 -14.34 3.09
C GLU A 85 -5.79 -14.24 2.44
N GLN A 86 -5.30 -15.35 1.88
CA GLN A 86 -3.95 -15.41 1.34
C GLN A 86 -3.96 -15.82 -0.13
N PHE A 87 -3.22 -15.06 -0.94
CA PHE A 87 -2.82 -15.43 -2.28
C PHE A 87 -1.32 -15.63 -2.33
N THR A 88 -0.86 -16.66 -3.05
CA THR A 88 0.57 -16.89 -3.30
C THR A 88 0.80 -17.03 -4.79
N HIS A 89 1.69 -16.22 -5.33
CA HIS A 89 2.08 -16.27 -6.74
C HIS A 89 3.47 -16.88 -6.92
N ALA A 90 3.75 -17.48 -8.07
CA ALA A 90 5.06 -18.09 -8.31
C ALA A 90 6.15 -17.03 -8.43
N THR A 91 5.86 -15.92 -9.13
CA THR A 91 6.84 -14.90 -9.50
C THR A 91 6.57 -13.54 -8.85
N LEU A 92 7.62 -12.71 -8.72
CA LEU A 92 7.49 -11.34 -8.23
C LEU A 92 6.57 -10.50 -9.13
N ARG A 93 6.58 -10.75 -10.45
CA ARG A 93 5.76 -10.02 -11.42
C ARG A 93 4.27 -10.22 -11.16
N GLU A 94 3.84 -11.47 -11.03
CA GLU A 94 2.44 -11.82 -10.75
C GLU A 94 1.98 -11.24 -9.40
N ARG A 95 2.84 -11.30 -8.39
CA ARG A 95 2.57 -10.66 -7.09
C ARG A 95 2.38 -9.14 -7.22
N LEU A 96 3.28 -8.46 -7.93
CA LEU A 96 3.17 -7.01 -8.14
C LEU A 96 1.87 -6.64 -8.87
N PHE A 97 1.52 -7.39 -9.92
CA PHE A 97 0.28 -7.16 -10.69
C PHE A 97 -0.95 -7.35 -9.81
N HIS A 98 -1.01 -8.42 -9.01
CA HIS A 98 -2.10 -8.59 -8.05
C HIS A 98 -2.21 -7.39 -7.08
N LEU A 99 -1.10 -6.97 -6.48
CA LEU A 99 -1.08 -5.89 -5.49
C LEU A 99 -1.59 -4.55 -6.04
N VAL A 100 -1.33 -4.25 -7.33
CA VAL A 100 -1.72 -2.98 -7.95
C VAL A 100 -3.09 -3.06 -8.64
N ASP A 101 -3.42 -4.19 -9.28
CA ASP A 101 -4.67 -4.36 -10.03
C ASP A 101 -5.85 -4.62 -9.10
N ARG A 102 -5.67 -5.44 -8.08
CA ARG A 102 -6.71 -5.90 -7.14
C ARG A 102 -6.87 -4.98 -5.92
N CYS A 103 -6.69 -3.67 -6.13
CA CYS A 103 -6.97 -2.66 -5.11
C CYS A 103 -7.78 -1.49 -5.69
N ASP A 104 -8.48 -0.77 -4.83
CA ASP A 104 -9.19 0.46 -5.15
C ASP A 104 -8.39 1.71 -4.79
N GLY A 105 -7.23 1.57 -4.13
CA GLY A 105 -6.35 2.64 -3.71
C GLY A 105 -5.10 2.11 -3.01
N ALA A 106 -4.07 2.95 -2.87
CA ALA A 106 -2.82 2.57 -2.23
C ALA A 106 -2.31 3.63 -1.23
N ILE A 107 -1.81 3.15 -0.10
CA ILE A 107 -1.01 3.94 0.86
C ILE A 107 0.42 3.41 0.84
N VAL A 108 1.38 4.28 0.57
CA VAL A 108 2.79 3.97 0.41
C VAL A 108 3.58 4.54 1.58
N MET A 109 3.88 3.67 2.54
CA MET A 109 4.70 3.97 3.71
C MET A 109 6.20 4.00 3.34
N PRO A 110 7.09 4.52 4.20
CA PRO A 110 8.52 4.49 3.95
C PRO A 110 9.04 3.09 3.59
N GLY A 111 9.86 3.02 2.54
CA GLY A 111 10.17 1.76 1.86
C GLY A 111 11.44 1.80 1.03
N GLY A 112 11.89 0.61 0.63
CA GLY A 112 13.06 0.42 -0.24
C GLY A 112 12.64 0.15 -1.69
N ILE A 113 13.51 -0.56 -2.42
CA ILE A 113 13.32 -0.87 -3.86
C ILE A 113 11.97 -1.56 -4.13
N GLY A 114 11.56 -2.53 -3.31
CA GLY A 114 10.28 -3.22 -3.51
C GLY A 114 9.08 -2.26 -3.43
N THR A 115 9.08 -1.35 -2.46
CA THR A 115 8.03 -0.33 -2.30
C THR A 115 8.06 0.68 -3.44
N LEU A 116 9.25 1.05 -3.92
CA LEU A 116 9.38 1.92 -5.09
C LEU A 116 8.83 1.22 -6.35
N SER A 117 9.08 -0.08 -6.54
CA SER A 117 8.52 -0.85 -7.66
C SER A 117 6.99 -0.88 -7.61
N GLU A 118 6.40 -1.08 -6.43
CA GLU A 118 4.94 -1.06 -6.24
C GLU A 118 4.36 0.34 -6.55
N LEU A 119 4.99 1.41 -6.05
CA LEU A 119 4.61 2.80 -6.33
C LEU A 119 4.71 3.14 -7.83
N ALA A 120 5.85 2.84 -8.46
CA ALA A 120 6.06 3.14 -9.87
C ALA A 120 5.07 2.39 -10.76
N LEU A 121 4.78 1.12 -10.44
CA LEU A 121 3.87 0.30 -11.23
C LEU A 121 2.41 0.79 -11.13
N ILE A 122 1.89 1.02 -9.91
CA ILE A 122 0.51 1.51 -9.77
C ILE A 122 0.36 2.89 -10.40
N TRP A 123 1.37 3.76 -10.26
CA TRP A 123 1.36 5.07 -10.89
C TRP A 123 1.35 4.96 -12.42
N SER A 124 2.20 4.10 -12.99
CA SER A 124 2.22 3.83 -14.42
C SER A 124 0.87 3.32 -14.93
N PHE A 125 0.23 2.38 -14.23
CA PHE A 125 -1.04 1.80 -14.66
C PHE A 125 -2.18 2.81 -14.65
N VAL A 126 -2.25 3.68 -13.62
CA VAL A 126 -3.23 4.78 -13.60
C VAL A 126 -2.91 5.80 -14.70
N GLN A 127 -1.63 6.10 -14.94
CA GLN A 127 -1.20 7.03 -15.97
C GLN A 127 -1.57 6.58 -17.39
N THR A 128 -1.43 5.29 -17.70
CA THR A 128 -1.73 4.73 -19.03
C THR A 128 -3.21 4.38 -19.22
N GLY A 129 -4.00 4.37 -18.15
CA GLY A 129 -5.39 3.93 -18.17
C GLY A 129 -5.55 2.40 -18.18
N GLU A 130 -4.48 1.66 -17.87
CA GLU A 130 -4.52 0.20 -17.69
C GLU A 130 -5.49 -0.18 -16.55
N ILE A 131 -5.52 0.65 -15.50
CA ILE A 131 -6.44 0.51 -14.38
C ILE A 131 -7.21 1.81 -14.14
N SER A 132 -8.44 1.68 -13.64
CA SER A 132 -9.30 2.84 -13.32
C SER A 132 -8.66 3.78 -12.30
N PRO A 133 -8.95 5.11 -12.38
CA PRO A 133 -8.47 6.09 -11.42
C PRO A 133 -8.68 5.68 -9.96
N ARG A 134 -7.62 5.77 -9.17
CA ARG A 134 -7.59 5.40 -7.76
C ARG A 134 -6.59 6.26 -6.99
N PRO A 135 -6.83 6.55 -5.70
CA PRO A 135 -5.93 7.37 -4.90
C PRO A 135 -4.63 6.63 -4.61
N ILE A 136 -3.50 7.27 -4.93
CA ILE A 136 -2.16 6.81 -4.57
C ILE A 136 -1.57 7.83 -3.60
N ILE A 137 -1.39 7.42 -2.35
CA ILE A 137 -1.01 8.33 -1.26
C ILE A 137 0.32 7.89 -0.67
N THR A 138 1.35 8.72 -0.80
CA THR A 138 2.66 8.48 -0.18
C THR A 138 2.75 9.16 1.18
N VAL A 139 3.48 8.54 2.12
CA VAL A 139 3.53 8.98 3.52
C VAL A 139 4.94 9.36 3.96
N GLY A 140 5.07 10.56 4.52
CA GLY A 140 6.26 11.02 5.22
C GLY A 140 7.34 11.64 4.33
N GLY A 141 8.39 12.15 4.99
CA GLY A 141 9.40 12.98 4.33
C GLY A 141 10.31 12.23 3.35
N LEU A 142 10.43 10.91 3.45
CA LEU A 142 11.18 10.11 2.48
C LEU A 142 10.59 10.28 1.07
N TRP A 143 9.31 9.97 0.92
CA TRP A 143 8.65 10.06 -0.39
C TRP A 143 8.52 11.49 -0.88
N GLN A 144 8.31 12.47 0.01
CA GLN A 144 8.33 13.88 -0.38
C GLN A 144 9.65 14.27 -1.05
N ARG A 145 10.80 13.91 -0.46
CA ARG A 145 12.12 14.21 -1.04
C ARG A 145 12.38 13.40 -2.31
N THR A 146 12.04 12.12 -2.32
CA THR A 146 12.24 11.25 -3.49
C THR A 146 11.43 11.75 -4.69
N LEU A 147 10.15 12.07 -4.49
CA LEU A 147 9.29 12.60 -5.55
C LEU A 147 9.75 13.98 -6.01
N ALA A 148 10.16 14.86 -5.09
CA ALA A 148 10.70 16.16 -5.46
C ALA A 148 11.94 16.04 -6.35
N ALA A 149 12.84 15.09 -6.05
CA ALA A 149 14.02 14.83 -6.88
C ALA A 149 13.69 14.13 -8.21
N PHE A 150 12.69 13.25 -8.23
CA PHE A 150 12.32 12.49 -9.43
C PHE A 150 11.52 13.32 -10.44
N ILE A 151 10.67 14.24 -9.95
CA ILE A 151 9.77 15.07 -10.75
C ILE A 151 10.47 16.38 -11.20
N ASP A 152 11.77 16.51 -10.94
CA ASP A 152 12.58 17.68 -11.31
C ASP A 152 12.85 17.73 -12.83
N GLY A 153 11.89 18.23 -13.60
CA GLY A 153 12.01 18.49 -15.05
C GLY A 153 10.77 18.13 -15.89
N ASP A 154 10.95 18.06 -17.21
CA ASP A 154 9.86 17.89 -18.19
C ASP A 154 9.41 16.44 -18.42
N TYR A 155 9.97 15.48 -17.68
CA TYR A 155 9.74 14.05 -17.93
C TYR A 155 8.37 13.54 -17.43
N VAL A 156 7.84 14.14 -16.37
CA VAL A 156 6.54 13.76 -15.80
C VAL A 156 5.57 14.92 -15.99
N GLN A 157 4.60 14.77 -16.89
CA GLN A 157 3.62 15.84 -17.16
C GLN A 157 2.81 16.19 -15.90
N PRO A 158 2.40 17.46 -15.70
CA PRO A 158 1.67 17.88 -14.50
C PRO A 158 0.43 17.03 -14.18
N LYS A 159 -0.32 16.59 -15.20
CA LYS A 159 -1.48 15.71 -15.04
C LYS A 159 -1.14 14.35 -14.43
N HIS A 160 0.06 13.84 -14.67
CA HIS A 160 0.54 12.58 -14.11
C HIS A 160 1.12 12.78 -12.71
N GLN A 161 1.76 13.93 -12.45
CA GLN A 161 2.19 14.32 -11.10
C GLN A 161 0.99 14.39 -10.13
N ALA A 162 -0.13 14.94 -10.60
CA ALA A 162 -1.37 15.08 -9.83
C ALA A 162 -2.02 13.74 -9.42
N LEU A 163 -1.59 12.60 -9.99
CA LEU A 163 -2.05 11.27 -9.59
C LEU A 163 -1.50 10.83 -8.23
N ILE A 164 -0.39 11.43 -7.78
CA ILE A 164 0.23 11.12 -6.50
C ILE A 164 -0.13 12.20 -5.49
N THR A 165 -0.67 11.77 -4.35
CA THR A 165 -0.88 12.64 -3.20
C THR A 165 0.18 12.38 -2.13
N ILE A 166 0.73 13.44 -1.54
CA ILE A 166 1.65 13.33 -0.40
C ILE A 166 0.88 13.62 0.88
N ALA A 167 1.10 12.79 1.89
CA ALA A 167 0.62 12.96 3.26
C ALA A 167 1.82 12.99 4.23
N ARG A 168 1.74 13.79 5.28
CA ARG A 168 2.81 13.92 6.29
C ARG A 168 2.73 12.81 7.34
N THR A 169 1.53 12.32 7.63
CA THR A 169 1.25 11.34 8.68
C THR A 169 0.31 10.23 8.21
N ALA A 170 0.26 9.14 8.97
CA ALA A 170 -0.68 8.04 8.79
C ALA A 170 -2.14 8.53 8.79
N ASP A 171 -2.53 9.35 9.77
CA ASP A 171 -3.87 9.92 9.87
C ASP A 171 -4.25 10.78 8.66
N GLU A 172 -3.33 11.63 8.19
CA GLU A 172 -3.56 12.44 7.00
C GLU A 172 -3.77 11.57 5.76
N ALA A 173 -2.97 10.51 5.62
CA ALA A 173 -3.07 9.60 4.49
C ALA A 173 -4.44 8.91 4.45
N VAL A 174 -4.91 8.41 5.58
CA VAL A 174 -6.23 7.74 5.65
C VAL A 174 -7.38 8.73 5.49
N LYS A 175 -7.28 9.95 6.02
CA LYS A 175 -8.29 11.00 5.78
C LYS A 175 -8.42 11.35 4.30
N LYS A 176 -7.30 11.49 3.58
CA LYS A 176 -7.29 11.71 2.13
C LYS A 176 -7.87 10.51 1.38
N MET A 177 -7.56 9.29 1.81
CA MET A 177 -8.11 8.05 1.25
C MET A 177 -9.65 8.02 1.36
N ILE A 178 -10.19 8.24 2.56
CA ILE A 178 -11.64 8.32 2.80
C ILE A 178 -12.26 9.45 1.99
N GLY A 179 -11.61 10.63 1.99
CA GLY A 179 -12.09 11.81 1.27
C GLY A 179 -12.26 11.57 -0.23
N TYR A 180 -11.39 10.75 -0.86
CA TYR A 180 -11.52 10.37 -2.26
C TYR A 180 -12.82 9.61 -2.54
N PHE A 181 -13.15 8.60 -1.73
CA PHE A 181 -14.34 7.77 -1.95
C PHE A 181 -15.65 8.45 -1.55
N ASN A 182 -15.61 9.48 -0.70
CA ASN A 182 -16.79 10.27 -0.35
C ASN A 182 -17.17 11.30 -1.45
N GLN A 183 -16.28 11.57 -2.40
CA GLN A 183 -16.50 12.52 -3.50
C GLN A 183 -16.88 11.83 -4.82
N ALA A 184 -16.82 10.50 -4.86
CA ALA A 184 -17.02 9.67 -6.05
C ALA A 184 -18.48 9.22 -6.23
#